data_AF-B5JD18-F1
#
_entry.id   AF-B5JD18-F1
#
_cell.length_a   1.000
_cell.length_b   1.000
_cell.length_c   1.000
_cell.angle_alpha   90.00
_cell.angle_beta   90.00
_cell.angle_gamma   90.00
#
_symmetry.space_group_name_H-M   'P 1'
#
loop_
_entity.id
_entity.type
_entity.pdbx_description
1 polymer ?
#
loop_
_entity_poly.entity_id
_entity_poly.type
_entity_poly.pdbx_seq_one_letter_code
_entity_poly.pdbx_strand_id
1 'polypeptide(L)'
;MIDTTPTDRINFIEGGNTLSIFNEAQTQSEILGSGVVDFSSNFTALKNLSDTLSGLAATLTPAGPGDLEFDFGLSAGLHVINLTASQLNLFGQTKNVGSLVSGARFLVNVDLTGFNGVLGQNINQNVPDSFASGILWNFFGNSDVKIKTKWVGSILAPEVTILDEFSNDIRGTVVAKGLTKASGQIHGGSFDYEFPEVKVPDSGSTLVLALLAIPAFLMIRRRSN
;
A
#
# COMPACT_ATOMS: atom_id res chain seq x y z
N MET A 1 -10.97 -39.12 19.32
CA MET A 1 -10.65 -37.92 20.10
C MET A 1 -9.61 -37.18 19.27
N ILE A 2 -10.03 -36.17 18.50
CA ILE A 2 -9.15 -35.44 17.59
C ILE A 2 -8.56 -34.29 18.40
N ASP A 3 -7.24 -34.32 18.57
CA ASP A 3 -6.50 -33.20 19.15
C ASP A 3 -6.47 -32.06 18.11
N THR A 4 -7.05 -30.92 18.46
CA THR A 4 -7.18 -29.74 17.61
C THR A 4 -6.29 -28.60 18.07
N THR A 5 -5.20 -28.84 18.79
CA THR A 5 -4.31 -27.73 19.18
C THR A 5 -3.65 -27.09 17.94
N PRO A 6 -3.83 -25.77 17.71
CA PRO A 6 -3.15 -25.06 16.62
C PRO A 6 -1.63 -25.10 16.86
N THR A 7 -0.88 -25.64 15.90
CA THR A 7 0.58 -25.87 16.01
C THR A 7 1.44 -24.62 15.83
N ASP A 8 0.87 -23.48 15.45
CA ASP A 8 1.63 -22.25 15.20
C ASP A 8 1.55 -21.28 16.38
N ARG A 9 2.36 -21.55 17.41
CA ARG A 9 2.55 -20.64 18.55
C ARG A 9 4.02 -20.28 18.66
N ILE A 10 4.32 -18.98 18.69
CA ILE A 10 5.64 -18.49 19.12
C ILE A 10 5.50 -18.06 20.58
N ASN A 11 6.28 -18.69 21.45
CA ASN A 11 6.34 -18.36 22.87
C ASN A 11 7.57 -17.49 23.12
N PHE A 12 7.35 -16.25 23.55
CA PHE A 12 8.42 -15.43 24.13
C PHE A 12 8.37 -15.55 25.65
N ILE A 13 9.53 -15.81 26.26
CA ILE A 13 9.67 -15.84 27.72
C ILE A 13 10.62 -14.71 28.11
N GLU A 14 10.09 -13.73 28.82
CA GLU A 14 10.88 -12.66 29.44
C GLU A 14 10.47 -12.53 30.91
N GLY A 15 11.45 -12.53 31.82
CA GLY A 15 11.21 -12.35 33.25
C GLY A 15 10.34 -13.43 33.93
N GLY A 16 10.16 -14.61 33.32
CA GLY A 16 9.33 -15.69 33.85
C GLY A 16 7.86 -15.64 33.44
N ASN A 17 7.46 -14.68 32.61
CA ASN A 17 6.14 -14.64 31.99
C ASN A 17 6.21 -15.17 30.56
N THR A 18 5.28 -16.05 30.19
CA THR A 18 5.15 -16.58 28.83
C THR A 18 4.12 -15.78 28.06
N LEU A 19 4.55 -15.11 27.00
CA LEU A 19 3.66 -14.52 25.99
C LEU A 19 3.53 -15.52 24.84
N SER A 20 2.35 -16.12 24.70
CA SER A 20 2.03 -17.00 23.57
C SER A 20 1.33 -16.21 22.48
N ILE A 21 2.00 -16.00 21.35
CA ILE A 21 1.41 -15.37 20.17
C ILE A 21 0.93 -16.47 19.22
N PHE A 22 -0.36 -16.46 18.89
CA PHE A 22 -0.93 -17.30 17.84
C PHE A 22 -0.70 -16.65 16.47
N ASN A 23 -0.30 -17.45 15.49
CA ASN A 23 -0.11 -17.00 14.11
C ASN A 23 -1.42 -16.94 13.30
N GLU A 24 -2.54 -16.60 13.95
CA GLU A 24 -3.80 -16.30 13.30
C GLU A 24 -4.27 -14.96 13.85
N ALA A 25 -4.27 -13.93 12.98
CA ALA A 25 -4.79 -12.58 13.21
C ALA A 25 -4.75 -12.09 14.67
N GLN A 26 -3.63 -11.50 15.11
CA GLN A 26 -3.56 -10.89 16.43
C GLN A 26 -4.57 -9.75 16.56
N THR A 27 -5.43 -9.81 17.58
CA THR A 27 -6.33 -8.71 17.91
C THR A 27 -5.59 -7.69 18.77
N GLN A 28 -5.92 -6.41 18.62
CA GLN A 28 -5.27 -5.31 19.35
C GLN A 28 -5.32 -5.49 20.88
N SER A 29 -6.34 -6.21 21.38
CA SER A 29 -6.49 -6.55 22.80
C SER A 29 -5.43 -7.50 23.37
N GLU A 30 -4.66 -8.17 22.52
CA GLU A 30 -3.70 -9.21 22.93
C GLU A 30 -2.26 -8.69 23.09
N ILE A 31 -2.01 -7.41 22.82
CA ILE A 31 -0.69 -6.79 22.94
C ILE A 31 -0.64 -5.92 24.20
N LEU A 32 0.00 -6.42 25.26
CA LEU A 32 0.22 -5.68 26.50
C LEU A 32 1.45 -4.77 26.37
N GLY A 33 1.25 -3.47 26.18
CA GLY A 33 2.29 -2.44 26.28
C GLY A 33 1.84 -1.06 25.79
N SER A 34 2.07 0.01 26.55
CA SER A 34 1.89 1.37 26.00
C SER A 34 3.00 1.63 24.98
N GLY A 35 2.66 1.76 23.70
CA GLY A 35 3.61 1.72 22.58
C GLY A 35 3.30 0.65 21.51
N VAL A 36 2.15 -0.04 21.63
CA VAL A 36 1.62 -0.94 20.59
C VAL A 36 1.60 -0.23 19.24
N VAL A 37 2.11 -0.90 18.20
CA VAL A 37 1.90 -0.49 16.81
C VAL A 37 0.39 -0.42 16.57
N ASP A 38 -0.15 0.80 16.42
CA ASP A 38 -1.54 0.97 16.06
C ASP A 38 -1.71 0.61 14.59
N PHE A 39 -1.88 -0.69 14.34
CA PHE A 39 -2.07 -1.23 13.00
C PHE A 39 -3.31 -0.63 12.35
N SER A 40 -4.35 -0.29 13.11
CA SER A 40 -5.57 0.30 12.55
C SER A 40 -5.32 1.72 12.07
N SER A 41 -4.70 2.57 12.88
CA SER A 41 -4.37 3.94 12.47
C SER A 41 -3.33 3.94 11.35
N ASN A 42 -2.30 3.09 11.42
CA ASN A 42 -1.26 3.00 10.41
C ASN A 42 -1.80 2.48 9.08
N PHE A 43 -2.67 1.47 9.11
CA PHE A 43 -3.31 0.97 7.90
C PHE A 43 -4.30 1.99 7.31
N THR A 44 -5.01 2.74 8.16
CA THR A 44 -5.85 3.87 7.73
C THR A 44 -5.00 4.96 7.08
N ALA A 45 -3.83 5.29 7.63
CA ALA A 45 -2.90 6.24 7.02
C ALA A 45 -2.39 5.75 5.66
N LEU A 46 -2.06 4.46 5.53
CA LEU A 46 -1.65 3.85 4.26
C LEU A 46 -2.78 3.81 3.23
N LYS A 47 -4.03 3.62 3.67
CA LYS A 47 -5.22 3.78 2.83
C LYS A 47 -5.38 5.21 2.33
N ASN A 48 -5.34 6.19 3.22
CA ASN A 48 -5.43 7.60 2.84
C ASN A 48 -4.28 8.02 1.91
N LEU A 49 -3.08 7.46 2.12
CA LEU A 49 -1.95 7.64 1.21
C LEU A 49 -2.28 7.07 -0.17
N SER A 50 -2.73 5.81 -0.26
CA SER A 50 -3.16 5.17 -1.52
C SER A 50 -4.18 6.02 -2.28
N ASP A 51 -5.18 6.56 -1.58
CA ASP A 51 -6.22 7.44 -2.15
C ASP A 51 -5.64 8.79 -2.61
N THR A 52 -4.68 9.34 -1.88
CA THR A 52 -3.99 10.57 -2.27
C THR A 52 -3.13 10.34 -3.52
N LEU A 53 -2.40 9.22 -3.56
CA LEU A 53 -1.53 8.86 -4.68
C LEU A 53 -2.33 8.58 -5.95
N SER A 54 -3.49 7.94 -5.86
CA SER A 54 -4.36 7.67 -7.01
C SER A 54 -4.92 8.95 -7.66
N GLY A 55 -4.99 10.04 -6.90
CA GLY A 55 -5.37 11.38 -7.39
C GLY A 55 -4.25 12.16 -8.10
N LEU A 56 -3.00 11.68 -8.08
CA LEU A 56 -1.89 12.37 -8.75
C LEU A 56 -2.03 12.29 -10.27
N ALA A 57 -1.79 13.41 -10.94
CA ALA A 57 -1.79 13.47 -12.41
C ALA A 57 -0.61 12.68 -12.98
N ALA A 58 -0.83 11.94 -14.06
CA ALA A 58 0.24 11.24 -14.77
C ALA A 58 1.24 12.23 -15.34
N THR A 59 2.53 11.98 -15.11
CA THR A 59 3.64 12.73 -15.72
C THR A 59 4.25 11.99 -16.91
N LEU A 60 3.97 10.68 -17.01
CA LEU A 60 4.39 9.83 -18.12
C LEU A 60 3.18 9.06 -18.66
N THR A 61 3.11 8.97 -19.99
CA THR A 61 2.12 8.16 -20.70
C THR A 61 2.84 7.06 -21.46
N PRO A 62 2.67 5.78 -21.09
CA PRO A 62 3.27 4.68 -21.84
C PRO A 62 2.79 4.65 -23.30
N ALA A 63 3.67 4.26 -24.23
CA ALA A 63 3.45 4.39 -25.67
C ALA A 63 2.40 3.42 -26.28
N GLY A 64 1.74 2.59 -25.49
CA GLY A 64 0.77 1.58 -25.94
C GLY A 64 1.23 0.13 -25.70
N PRO A 65 0.59 -0.89 -26.32
CA PRO A 65 0.91 -2.29 -26.06
C PRO A 65 2.37 -2.61 -26.40
N GLY A 66 3.01 -3.44 -25.57
CA GLY A 66 4.45 -3.72 -25.64
C GLY A 66 5.08 -3.75 -24.24
N ASP A 67 6.23 -3.12 -24.07
CA ASP A 67 6.92 -3.04 -22.79
C ASP A 67 6.45 -1.83 -21.98
N LEU A 68 6.10 -2.03 -20.72
CA LEU A 68 6.00 -0.93 -19.76
C LEU A 68 7.43 -0.51 -19.36
N GLU A 69 7.87 0.64 -19.85
CA GLU A 69 9.24 1.11 -19.63
C GLU A 69 9.36 2.00 -18.39
N PHE A 70 10.33 1.66 -17.53
CA PHE A 70 10.81 2.49 -16.43
C PHE A 70 12.16 3.11 -16.81
N ASP A 71 12.13 4.34 -17.32
CA ASP A 71 13.34 5.07 -17.71
C ASP A 71 13.99 5.78 -16.51
N PHE A 72 14.89 5.07 -15.82
CA PHE A 72 15.73 5.65 -14.78
C PHE A 72 16.85 6.54 -15.32
N GLY A 73 16.88 6.86 -16.63
CA GLY A 73 17.67 7.95 -17.20
C GLY A 73 17.01 9.33 -17.08
N LEU A 74 15.73 9.39 -16.71
CA LEU A 74 15.01 10.65 -16.47
C LEU A 74 15.61 11.44 -15.29
N SER A 75 15.24 12.71 -15.20
CA SER A 75 15.61 13.57 -14.07
C SER A 75 15.10 13.00 -12.75
N ALA A 76 15.86 13.27 -11.67
CA ALA A 76 15.47 12.93 -10.31
C ALA A 76 14.05 13.42 -9.99
N GLY A 77 13.32 12.63 -9.20
CA GLY A 77 11.94 12.95 -8.79
C GLY A 77 10.95 11.83 -9.05
N LEU A 78 9.69 12.09 -8.71
CA LEU A 78 8.59 11.15 -8.90
C LEU A 78 8.00 11.28 -10.29
N HIS A 79 7.94 10.15 -10.99
CA HIS A 79 7.28 9.98 -12.26
C HIS A 79 6.01 9.15 -12.05
N VAL A 80 4.87 9.71 -12.41
CA VAL A 80 3.55 9.13 -12.17
C VAL A 80 3.01 8.53 -13.47
N ILE A 81 2.62 7.27 -13.40
CA ILE A 81 1.96 6.53 -14.48
C ILE A 81 0.58 6.11 -13.97
N ASN A 82 -0.48 6.52 -14.65
CA ASN A 82 -1.85 6.13 -14.31
C ASN A 82 -2.39 5.14 -15.37
N LEU A 83 -2.82 3.98 -14.91
CA LEU A 83 -3.35 2.90 -15.74
C LEU A 83 -4.64 2.34 -15.14
N THR A 84 -5.52 1.84 -15.98
CA THR A 84 -6.55 0.87 -15.59
C THR A 84 -5.94 -0.54 -15.58
N ALA A 85 -6.57 -1.48 -14.88
CA ALA A 85 -6.20 -2.90 -14.94
C ALA A 85 -6.13 -3.44 -16.38
N SER A 86 -7.08 -3.03 -17.23
CA SER A 86 -7.13 -3.41 -18.64
C SER A 86 -5.92 -2.87 -19.42
N GLN A 87 -5.53 -1.61 -19.20
CA GLN A 87 -4.33 -1.05 -19.82
C GLN A 87 -3.06 -1.72 -19.33
N LEU A 88 -2.96 -2.03 -18.03
CA LEU A 88 -1.83 -2.76 -17.48
C LEU A 88 -1.65 -4.13 -18.16
N ASN A 89 -2.75 -4.82 -18.44
CA ASN A 89 -2.74 -6.12 -19.12
C ASN A 89 -2.41 -6.06 -20.62
N LEU A 90 -2.33 -4.86 -21.23
CA LEU A 90 -1.84 -4.71 -22.60
C LEU A 90 -0.31 -4.78 -22.70
N PHE A 91 0.41 -4.62 -21.57
CA PHE A 91 1.85 -4.73 -21.55
C PHE A 91 2.27 -6.20 -21.46
N GLY A 92 3.13 -6.62 -22.39
CA GLY A 92 3.66 -7.98 -22.46
C GLY A 92 4.89 -8.20 -21.60
N GLN A 93 5.48 -7.15 -21.04
CA GLN A 93 6.55 -7.19 -20.03
C GLN A 93 6.83 -5.77 -19.51
N THR A 94 7.74 -5.66 -18.55
CA THR A 94 8.35 -4.38 -18.16
C THR A 94 9.81 -4.36 -18.57
N LYS A 95 10.31 -3.18 -18.88
CA LYS A 95 11.71 -2.94 -19.20
C LYS A 95 12.23 -1.77 -18.38
N ASN A 96 13.47 -1.83 -17.94
CA ASN A 96 14.15 -0.69 -17.35
C ASN A 96 15.20 -0.13 -18.32
N VAL A 97 15.37 1.18 -18.29
CA VAL A 97 16.46 1.89 -18.98
C VAL A 97 17.17 2.77 -17.94
N GLY A 98 18.46 3.01 -18.12
CA GLY A 98 19.23 3.87 -17.21
C GLY A 98 19.59 3.21 -15.88
N SER A 99 19.79 4.03 -14.84
CA SER A 99 20.34 3.62 -13.54
C SER A 99 19.63 4.33 -12.39
N LEU A 100 19.38 3.63 -11.29
CA LEU A 100 18.73 4.15 -10.08
C LEU A 100 19.44 5.36 -9.45
N VAL A 101 20.73 5.52 -9.74
CA VAL A 101 21.56 6.63 -9.22
C VAL A 101 21.08 8.00 -9.72
N SER A 102 20.24 8.05 -10.75
CA SER A 102 19.61 9.28 -11.23
C SER A 102 18.65 9.91 -10.21
N GLY A 103 18.17 9.13 -9.24
CA GLY A 103 17.13 9.57 -8.29
C GLY A 103 15.72 9.57 -8.88
N ALA A 104 15.52 9.06 -10.10
CA ALA A 104 14.19 8.85 -10.65
C ALA A 104 13.44 7.78 -9.84
N ARG A 105 12.15 8.02 -9.58
CA ARG A 105 11.24 7.12 -8.86
C ARG A 105 9.94 7.02 -9.63
N PHE A 106 9.32 5.84 -9.63
CA PHE A 106 8.08 5.58 -10.36
C PHE A 106 6.96 5.25 -9.41
N LEU A 107 5.86 5.99 -9.52
CA LEU A 107 4.56 5.63 -8.97
C LEU A 107 3.69 5.13 -10.12
N VAL A 108 3.25 3.88 -10.03
CA VAL A 108 2.29 3.29 -10.97
C VAL A 108 0.96 3.14 -10.26
N ASN A 109 0.04 4.06 -10.52
CA ASN A 109 -1.34 3.97 -10.07
C ASN A 109 -2.12 3.04 -11.02
N VAL A 110 -2.73 2.01 -10.45
CA VAL A 110 -3.52 1.04 -11.21
C VAL A 110 -4.94 0.99 -10.65
N ASP A 111 -5.89 1.49 -11.44
CA ASP A 111 -7.32 1.43 -11.12
C ASP A 111 -7.86 0.02 -11.36
N LEU A 112 -8.31 -0.62 -10.28
CA LEU A 112 -8.91 -1.95 -10.29
C LEU A 112 -10.44 -1.92 -10.24
N THR A 113 -11.07 -0.74 -10.28
CA THR A 113 -12.54 -0.60 -10.18
C THR A 113 -13.24 -1.45 -11.25
N GLY A 114 -14.05 -2.42 -10.80
CA GLY A 114 -14.79 -3.31 -11.69
C GLY A 114 -13.94 -4.35 -12.41
N PHE A 115 -12.65 -4.47 -12.09
CA PHE A 115 -11.79 -5.51 -12.61
C PHE A 115 -12.10 -6.85 -11.92
N ASN A 116 -12.07 -7.94 -12.66
CA ASN A 116 -12.07 -9.29 -12.08
C ASN A 116 -11.18 -10.15 -12.96
N GLY A 117 -9.98 -10.50 -12.48
CA GLY A 117 -9.05 -11.25 -13.30
C GLY A 117 -7.64 -11.33 -12.73
N VAL A 118 -6.73 -11.66 -13.63
CA VAL A 118 -5.31 -11.83 -13.34
C VAL A 118 -4.56 -10.62 -13.90
N LEU A 119 -3.74 -9.99 -13.08
CA LEU A 119 -2.84 -8.94 -13.50
C LEU A 119 -1.52 -9.51 -14.00
N GLY A 120 -0.95 -8.84 -15.00
CA GLY A 120 0.47 -8.90 -15.28
C GLY A 120 0.94 -10.25 -15.80
N GLN A 121 0.32 -10.72 -16.89
CA GLN A 121 0.98 -11.72 -17.72
C GLN A 121 2.32 -11.13 -18.18
N ASN A 122 3.42 -11.55 -17.54
CA ASN A 122 4.83 -11.20 -17.82
C ASN A 122 5.34 -9.83 -17.33
N ILE A 123 4.59 -9.07 -16.55
CA ILE A 123 5.08 -7.83 -15.93
C ILE A 123 6.24 -8.15 -14.98
N ASN A 124 7.28 -7.31 -14.94
CA ASN A 124 8.44 -7.40 -14.03
C ASN A 124 9.41 -8.56 -14.24
N GLN A 125 9.29 -9.36 -15.31
CA GLN A 125 10.25 -10.44 -15.57
C GLN A 125 11.67 -9.94 -15.86
N ASN A 126 11.81 -8.83 -16.59
CA ASN A 126 13.11 -8.32 -17.04
C ASN A 126 13.66 -7.18 -16.19
N VAL A 127 12.98 -6.80 -15.11
CA VAL A 127 13.48 -5.74 -14.21
C VAL A 127 14.41 -6.40 -13.19
N PRO A 128 15.68 -5.94 -13.07
CA PRO A 128 16.59 -6.44 -12.04
C PRO A 128 16.09 -6.08 -10.65
N ASP A 129 16.29 -6.99 -9.70
CA ASP A 129 15.77 -6.85 -8.33
C ASP A 129 16.27 -5.58 -7.62
N SER A 130 17.45 -5.07 -8.01
CA SER A 130 18.00 -3.82 -7.50
C SER A 130 17.09 -2.61 -7.73
N PHE A 131 16.21 -2.64 -8.74
CA PHE A 131 15.29 -1.54 -9.07
C PHE A 131 14.02 -1.52 -8.22
N ALA A 132 13.81 -2.50 -7.34
CA ALA A 132 12.64 -2.57 -6.47
C ALA A 132 12.41 -1.30 -5.62
N SER A 133 13.46 -0.65 -5.12
CA SER A 133 13.34 0.58 -4.33
C SER A 133 12.91 1.80 -5.15
N GLY A 134 12.99 1.71 -6.49
CA GLY A 134 12.64 2.77 -7.41
C GLY A 134 11.19 2.75 -7.89
N ILE A 135 10.40 1.74 -7.54
CA ILE A 135 9.07 1.51 -8.10
C ILE A 135 8.05 1.27 -6.97
N LEU A 136 6.98 2.05 -6.96
CA LEU A 136 5.79 1.84 -6.13
C LEU A 136 4.58 1.55 -7.02
N TRP A 137 3.96 0.41 -6.80
CA TRP A 137 2.71 0.01 -7.41
C TRP A 137 1.56 0.33 -6.45
N ASN A 138 0.75 1.30 -6.80
CA ASN A 138 -0.43 1.70 -6.03
C ASN A 138 -1.68 1.11 -6.68
N PHE A 139 -2.19 0.02 -6.11
CA PHE A 139 -3.42 -0.64 -6.53
C PHE A 139 -4.59 -0.11 -5.72
N PHE A 140 -5.52 0.58 -6.39
CA PHE A 140 -6.69 1.15 -5.75
C PHE A 140 -7.97 0.65 -6.42
N GLY A 141 -9.10 0.85 -5.74
CA GLY A 141 -10.37 0.21 -6.08
C GLY A 141 -10.63 -1.03 -5.21
N ASN A 142 -11.71 -1.74 -5.49
CA ASN A 142 -12.27 -2.75 -4.58
C ASN A 142 -12.22 -4.19 -5.12
N SER A 143 -11.38 -4.45 -6.12
CA SER A 143 -11.27 -5.74 -6.77
C SER A 143 -9.98 -6.46 -6.37
N ASP A 144 -10.12 -7.70 -5.91
CA ASP A 144 -8.99 -8.58 -5.65
C ASP A 144 -8.27 -8.96 -6.95
N VAL A 145 -6.96 -9.19 -6.87
CA VAL A 145 -6.12 -9.44 -8.05
C VAL A 145 -5.22 -10.64 -7.86
N LYS A 146 -5.06 -11.40 -8.95
CA LYS A 146 -4.07 -12.47 -9.02
C LYS A 146 -2.80 -11.98 -9.71
N ILE A 147 -1.63 -12.32 -9.17
CA ILE A 147 -0.34 -12.11 -9.84
C ILE A 147 0.21 -13.44 -10.34
N LYS A 148 0.79 -13.44 -11.54
CA LYS A 148 1.25 -14.65 -12.23
C LYS A 148 2.76 -14.77 -12.36
N THR A 149 3.50 -13.71 -12.10
CA THR A 149 4.93 -13.62 -12.38
C THR A 149 5.64 -12.89 -11.24
N LYS A 150 6.98 -12.95 -11.24
CA LYS A 150 7.83 -12.19 -10.31
C LYS A 150 7.38 -10.72 -10.29
N TRP A 151 7.26 -10.14 -9.10
CA TRP A 151 6.93 -8.72 -8.95
C TRP A 151 8.14 -7.91 -8.48
N VAL A 152 8.45 -6.80 -9.14
CA VAL A 152 9.53 -5.90 -8.76
C VAL A 152 8.96 -4.51 -8.47
N GLY A 153 9.25 -4.00 -7.28
CA GLY A 153 8.66 -2.79 -6.74
C GLY A 153 7.83 -3.07 -5.49
N SER A 154 7.68 -2.04 -4.67
CA SER A 154 6.79 -2.10 -3.50
C SER A 154 5.33 -2.06 -3.95
N ILE A 155 4.46 -2.79 -3.25
CA ILE A 155 3.02 -2.85 -3.49
C ILE A 155 2.31 -2.12 -2.35
N LEU A 156 1.50 -1.12 -2.70
CA LEU A 156 0.54 -0.45 -1.83
C LEU A 156 -0.87 -0.73 -2.38
N ALA A 157 -1.63 -1.54 -1.66
CA ALA A 157 -2.91 -2.10 -2.09
C ALA A 157 -3.91 -2.25 -0.91
N PRO A 158 -4.10 -1.21 -0.07
CA PRO A 158 -4.75 -1.34 1.24
C PRO A 158 -6.23 -1.78 1.18
N GLU A 159 -6.88 -1.69 0.02
CA GLU A 159 -8.26 -2.14 -0.17
C GLU A 159 -8.39 -3.44 -0.98
N VAL A 160 -7.26 -4.00 -1.43
CA VAL A 160 -7.19 -5.06 -2.43
C VAL A 160 -6.51 -6.29 -1.85
N THR A 161 -7.07 -7.47 -2.08
CA THR A 161 -6.40 -8.74 -1.78
C THR A 161 -5.50 -9.13 -2.95
N ILE A 162 -4.23 -9.43 -2.66
CA ILE A 162 -3.26 -9.96 -3.63
C ILE A 162 -3.19 -11.48 -3.51
N LEU A 163 -3.41 -12.18 -4.62
CA LEU A 163 -3.37 -13.63 -4.71
C LEU A 163 -2.19 -14.06 -5.60
N ASP A 164 -1.16 -14.64 -5.00
CA ASP A 164 0.00 -15.21 -5.69
C ASP A 164 -0.07 -16.75 -5.65
N GLU A 165 -0.90 -17.30 -6.52
CA GLU A 165 -1.14 -18.74 -6.63
C GLU A 165 -0.02 -19.47 -7.40
N PHE A 166 0.94 -18.73 -7.97
CA PHE A 166 1.94 -19.25 -8.90
C PHE A 166 3.36 -19.30 -8.31
N SER A 167 3.48 -19.16 -6.99
CA SER A 167 4.75 -19.26 -6.26
C SER A 167 5.78 -18.21 -6.68
N ASN A 168 5.33 -16.98 -6.95
CA ASN A 168 6.22 -15.95 -7.43
C ASN A 168 6.99 -15.27 -6.29
N ASP A 169 8.12 -14.72 -6.70
CA ASP A 169 8.93 -13.86 -5.87
C ASP A 169 8.42 -12.41 -5.94
N ILE A 170 8.43 -11.73 -4.79
CA ILE A 170 8.18 -10.29 -4.71
C ILE A 170 9.47 -9.61 -4.23
N ARG A 171 9.95 -8.63 -5.00
CA ARG A 171 11.09 -7.78 -4.65
C ARG A 171 10.53 -6.42 -4.25
N GLY A 172 10.38 -6.22 -2.95
CA GLY A 172 9.76 -5.00 -2.43
C GLY A 172 9.07 -5.22 -1.09
N THR A 173 8.40 -4.18 -0.59
CA THR A 173 7.45 -4.30 0.52
C THR A 173 6.03 -4.51 0.00
N VAL A 174 5.18 -5.22 0.75
CA VAL A 174 3.76 -5.39 0.42
C VAL A 174 2.90 -4.86 1.56
N VAL A 175 2.05 -3.90 1.25
CA VAL A 175 0.95 -3.45 2.10
C VAL A 175 -0.33 -3.74 1.32
N ALA A 176 -1.14 -4.68 1.80
CA ALA A 176 -2.37 -5.07 1.12
C ALA A 176 -3.49 -5.32 2.14
N LYS A 177 -4.76 -5.30 1.69
CA LYS A 177 -5.89 -5.79 2.50
C LYS A 177 -5.67 -7.24 2.93
N GLY A 178 -5.10 -8.03 2.04
CA GLY A 178 -4.67 -9.40 2.30
C GLY A 178 -3.66 -9.86 1.26
N LEU A 179 -2.81 -10.81 1.63
CA LEU A 179 -1.86 -11.45 0.74
C LEU A 179 -1.93 -12.96 0.93
N THR A 180 -2.30 -13.68 -0.12
CA THR A 180 -2.26 -15.14 -0.17
C THR A 180 -1.12 -15.55 -1.10
N LYS A 181 -0.17 -16.34 -0.60
CA LYS A 181 0.91 -16.92 -1.41
C LYS A 181 0.84 -18.44 -1.38
N ALA A 182 0.98 -19.08 -2.55
CA ALA A 182 1.17 -20.53 -2.63
C ALA A 182 2.59 -20.94 -2.19
N SER A 183 3.60 -20.17 -2.62
CA SER A 183 5.02 -20.30 -2.23
C SER A 183 5.76 -19.01 -2.69
N GLY A 184 7.09 -19.05 -2.78
CA GLY A 184 7.94 -17.92 -3.18
C GLY A 184 8.26 -16.97 -2.03
N GLN A 185 9.27 -16.12 -2.22
CA GLN A 185 9.81 -15.26 -1.17
C GLN A 185 9.44 -13.80 -1.38
N ILE A 186 9.29 -13.07 -0.28
CA ILE A 186 9.28 -11.60 -0.28
C ILE A 186 10.67 -11.16 0.16
N HIS A 187 11.39 -10.50 -0.73
CA HIS A 187 12.70 -9.93 -0.42
C HIS A 187 12.52 -8.44 -0.17
N GLY A 188 13.16 -7.97 0.90
CA GLY A 188 13.10 -6.57 1.29
C GLY A 188 13.55 -5.61 0.18
N GLY A 189 12.96 -4.43 0.22
CA GLY A 189 13.21 -3.33 -0.71
C GLY A 189 12.11 -2.31 -0.52
N SER A 190 12.32 -1.32 0.35
CA SER A 190 11.35 -0.25 0.53
C SER A 190 11.43 0.72 -0.65
N PHE A 191 10.27 1.17 -1.13
CA PHE A 191 10.22 2.32 -2.01
C PHE A 191 10.83 3.53 -1.30
N ASP A 192 11.84 4.12 -1.93
CA ASP A 192 12.67 5.16 -1.34
C ASP A 192 12.34 6.50 -1.98
N TYR A 193 11.18 7.05 -1.62
CA TYR A 193 10.76 8.39 -2.02
C TYR A 193 10.00 9.05 -0.88
N GLU A 194 10.45 10.23 -0.49
CA GLU A 194 9.72 11.09 0.43
C GLU A 194 8.65 11.85 -0.36
N PHE A 195 7.39 11.47 -0.15
CA PHE A 195 6.28 12.25 -0.68
C PHE A 195 6.29 13.63 -0.01
N PRO A 196 6.15 14.73 -0.78
CA PRO A 196 5.94 16.04 -0.19
C PRO A 196 4.75 15.96 0.78
N GLU A 197 4.89 16.52 1.98
CA GLU A 197 3.79 16.53 2.95
C GLU A 197 2.53 17.12 2.31
N VAL A 198 1.54 16.26 2.06
CA VAL A 198 0.20 16.71 1.72
C VAL A 198 -0.39 17.24 3.01
N LYS A 199 -0.47 18.57 3.15
CA LYS A 199 -1.23 19.19 4.23
C LYS A 199 -2.68 18.73 4.10
N VAL A 200 -3.05 17.67 4.83
CA VAL A 200 -4.44 17.28 5.01
C VAL A 200 -5.10 18.47 5.71
N PRO A 201 -6.13 19.11 5.12
CA PRO A 201 -6.88 20.13 5.83
C PRO A 201 -7.41 19.48 7.11
N ASP A 202 -7.07 20.07 8.27
CA ASP A 202 -7.61 19.62 9.55
C ASP A 202 -9.12 19.49 9.39
N SER A 203 -9.62 18.26 9.51
CA SER A 203 -11.05 18.00 9.45
C SER A 203 -11.72 18.98 10.41
N GLY A 204 -12.68 19.77 9.91
CA GLY A 204 -13.20 21.01 10.51
C GLY A 204 -13.89 20.92 11.87
N SER A 205 -13.36 20.15 12.82
CA SER A 205 -13.81 19.99 14.20
C SER A 205 -13.64 21.26 15.04
N THR A 206 -12.89 22.26 14.59
CA THR A 206 -12.75 23.55 15.29
C THR A 206 -13.84 24.57 14.93
N LEU A 207 -14.42 24.50 13.73
CA LEU A 207 -15.47 25.45 13.32
C LEU A 207 -16.86 25.12 13.89
N VAL A 208 -17.16 23.84 14.14
CA VAL A 208 -18.44 23.42 14.72
C VAL A 208 -18.55 23.82 16.20
N LEU A 209 -17.44 23.82 16.95
CA LEU A 209 -17.45 24.24 18.36
C LEU A 209 -17.63 25.76 18.53
N ALA A 210 -17.18 26.57 17.55
CA ALA A 210 -17.35 28.02 17.56
C ALA A 210 -18.81 28.44 17.25
N LEU A 211 -19.53 27.70 16.41
CA LEU A 211 -20.92 28.01 16.03
C LEU A 211 -21.94 27.60 17.11
N LEU A 212 -21.62 26.63 17.97
CA LEU A 212 -22.49 26.24 19.11
C LEU A 212 -22.32 27.14 20.35
N ALA A 213 -21.27 27.96 20.43
CA ALA A 213 -21.05 28.88 21.55
C ALA A 213 -21.85 30.20 21.43
N ILE A 214 -22.28 30.57 20.22
CA ILE A 214 -22.96 31.86 19.96
C ILE A 214 -24.41 31.91 20.52
N PRO A 215 -25.25 30.86 20.42
CA PRO A 215 -26.58 30.89 21.04
C PRO A 215 -26.54 30.83 22.57
N ALA A 216 -25.51 30.20 23.18
CA ALA A 216 -25.38 30.10 24.63
C ALA A 216 -25.09 31.46 25.29
N PHE A 217 -24.26 32.31 24.65
CA PHE A 217 -23.99 33.66 25.15
C PHE A 217 -25.17 34.64 24.98
N LEU A 218 -26.02 34.44 23.97
CA LEU A 218 -27.21 35.29 23.76
C LEU A 218 -28.36 34.96 24.72
N MET A 219 -28.46 33.73 25.23
CA MET A 219 -29.47 33.37 26.23
C MET A 219 -29.11 33.83 27.66
N ILE A 220 -27.82 33.96 27.99
CA ILE A 220 -27.39 34.45 29.31
C ILE A 220 -27.71 35.95 29.50
N ARG A 221 -27.71 36.75 28.43
CA ARG A 221 -27.97 38.20 28.51
C ARG A 221 -29.45 38.56 28.68
N ARG A 222 -30.38 37.62 28.46
CA ARG A 222 -31.83 37.89 28.49
C ARG A 222 -32.50 37.60 29.85
N ARG A 223 -31.72 37.16 30.85
CA ARG A 223 -32.21 36.86 32.22
C ARG A 223 -31.86 37.93 33.26
N SER A 224 -31.29 39.05 32.86
CA SER A 224 -30.85 40.11 33.76
C SER A 224 -31.50 41.47 33.45
N ASN A 225 -32.82 41.49 33.27
CA ASN A 225 -33.68 42.67 33.40
C ASN A 225 -35.07 42.23 33.87
#